data_AF-A0ABD0YV71-F1
#
_entry.id   AF-A0ABD0YV71-F1
#
_cell.length_a   1.000
_cell.length_b   1.000
_cell.length_c   1.000
_cell.angle_alpha   90.00
_cell.angle_beta   90.00
_cell.angle_gamma   90.00
#
_symmetry.space_group_name_H-M   'P 1'
#
loop_
_entity.id
_entity.type
_entity.pdbx_description
1 polymer ?
#
loop_
_entity_poly.entity_id
_entity_poly.type
_entity_poly.pdbx_seq_one_letter_code
_entity_poly.pdbx_strand_id
1 'polypeptide(L)'
;MDVWLDTQGFYRKHTARDGTCLFRAVSEQIFFTQSCHLEVRNQILDYMLRHANIFQKMITCPLSEYIEKMRNPREWGGKIEIEAMALMYRHDFILYQEIGNAPESVTQFGFENKVLLCYSQERHYDSVYTKDYISSAALCQSLIYDLLYKNVFELKEVDYAVNKMLHDKTSRYQRDHISLLNTGFALRFEMRDSYLNVKELLDIGITPFPYKVAKSLDPEVYRNVEYDTWNDYRKGLRYGLYVWNCHELQIGVKCLVKINDTSYHGHIQDMQPNKGPVIVFIEELGEKMTVSYDCLELLPPPPQTTSPPARTTLPFKIQSLPVPLPKPGELVF
;
A
#
# COMPACT_ATOMS: atom_id res chain seq x y z
N MET A 1 9.96 16.88 -11.97
CA MET A 1 8.69 16.38 -12.52
C MET A 1 7.53 16.80 -11.64
N ASP A 2 7.51 16.40 -10.37
CA ASP A 2 6.36 16.63 -9.47
C ASP A 2 6.05 18.11 -9.28
N VAL A 3 7.06 18.95 -9.03
CA VAL A 3 6.89 20.42 -8.96
C VAL A 3 6.29 20.99 -10.25
N TRP A 4 6.69 20.46 -11.39
CA TRP A 4 6.16 20.92 -12.67
C TRP A 4 4.70 20.48 -12.85
N LEU A 5 4.38 19.20 -12.64
CA LEU A 5 2.99 18.71 -12.66
C LEU A 5 2.10 19.50 -11.70
N ASP A 6 2.62 19.85 -10.52
CA ASP A 6 1.94 20.68 -9.54
C ASP A 6 1.57 22.06 -10.11
N THR A 7 2.49 22.74 -10.80
CA THR A 7 2.21 24.02 -11.49
C THR A 7 1.20 23.89 -12.62
N GLN A 8 1.04 22.69 -13.18
CA GLN A 8 0.07 22.40 -14.24
C GLN A 8 -1.29 21.93 -13.70
N GLY A 9 -1.50 21.92 -12.38
CA GLY A 9 -2.76 21.47 -11.78
C GLY A 9 -2.89 19.95 -11.64
N PHE A 10 -1.77 19.23 -11.75
CA PHE A 10 -1.72 17.78 -11.63
C PHE A 10 -0.91 17.33 -10.42
N TYR A 11 -1.11 16.07 -10.06
CA TYR A 11 -0.42 15.38 -8.98
C TYR A 11 0.03 14.01 -9.46
N ARG A 12 1.29 13.68 -9.21
CA ARG A 12 1.85 12.36 -9.50
C ARG A 12 1.63 11.44 -8.30
N LYS A 13 0.87 10.37 -8.49
CA LYS A 13 0.70 9.32 -7.48
C LYS A 13 1.71 8.20 -7.73
N HIS A 14 2.72 8.12 -6.86
CA HIS A 14 3.77 7.10 -6.96
C HIS A 14 3.23 5.67 -6.83
N THR A 15 3.87 4.76 -7.55
CA THR A 15 3.59 3.31 -7.56
C THR A 15 4.85 2.52 -7.21
N ALA A 16 4.69 1.22 -6.98
CA ALA A 16 5.81 0.32 -6.71
C ALA A 16 6.91 0.43 -7.80
N ARG A 17 8.16 0.66 -7.40
CA ARG A 17 9.31 0.70 -8.33
C ARG A 17 9.83 -0.70 -8.65
N ASP A 18 9.03 -1.46 -9.36
CA ASP A 18 9.38 -2.77 -9.90
C ASP A 18 8.68 -3.00 -11.25
N GLY A 19 8.87 -4.18 -11.85
CA GLY A 19 8.30 -4.54 -13.16
C GLY A 19 6.77 -4.47 -13.23
N THR A 20 6.08 -4.30 -12.10
CA THR A 20 4.62 -4.19 -12.06
C THR A 20 4.08 -2.76 -12.17
N CYS A 21 4.95 -1.73 -12.17
CA CYS A 21 4.54 -0.32 -12.10
C CYS A 21 3.51 0.10 -13.15
N LEU A 22 3.71 -0.23 -14.44
CA LEU A 22 2.76 0.09 -15.50
C LEU A 22 1.36 -0.49 -15.20
N PHE A 23 1.29 -1.78 -14.90
CA PHE A 23 0.02 -2.46 -14.66
C PHE A 23 -0.65 -1.95 -13.37
N ARG A 24 0.12 -1.53 -12.37
CA ARG A 24 -0.42 -0.88 -11.16
C ARG A 24 -1.04 0.47 -11.48
N ALA A 25 -0.31 1.33 -12.21
CA ALA A 25 -0.79 2.64 -12.59
C ALA A 25 -2.07 2.56 -13.42
N VAL A 26 -2.12 1.64 -14.39
CA VAL A 26 -3.31 1.44 -15.23
C VAL A 26 -4.47 0.81 -14.44
N SER A 27 -4.19 -0.20 -13.61
CA SER A 27 -5.19 -0.79 -12.73
C SER A 27 -5.85 0.27 -11.86
N GLU A 28 -5.06 1.23 -11.37
CA GLU A 28 -5.56 2.30 -10.53
C GLU A 28 -6.39 3.32 -11.30
N GLN A 29 -5.95 3.74 -12.49
CA GLN A 29 -6.67 4.71 -13.31
C GLN A 29 -8.01 4.18 -13.82
N ILE A 30 -8.13 2.86 -14.01
CA ILE A 30 -9.34 2.23 -14.56
C ILE A 30 -10.24 1.63 -13.46
N PHE A 31 -9.64 1.01 -12.44
CA PHE A 31 -10.38 0.27 -11.39
C PHE A 31 -10.25 0.88 -9.99
N PHE A 32 -9.63 2.06 -9.87
CA PHE A 32 -9.43 2.79 -8.61
C PHE A 32 -8.62 2.02 -7.55
N THR A 33 -7.89 0.97 -7.94
CA THR A 33 -6.99 0.21 -7.06
C THR A 33 -5.78 -0.33 -7.81
N GLN A 34 -4.61 -0.33 -7.17
CA GLN A 34 -3.42 -1.01 -7.71
C GLN A 34 -3.46 -2.53 -7.48
N SER A 35 -4.37 -3.04 -6.66
CA SER A 35 -4.40 -4.45 -6.23
C SER A 35 -4.63 -5.43 -7.37
N CYS A 36 -5.29 -5.00 -8.45
CA CYS A 36 -5.60 -5.86 -9.59
C CYS A 36 -4.48 -5.93 -10.64
N HIS A 37 -3.29 -5.39 -10.38
CA HIS A 37 -2.22 -5.28 -11.38
C HIS A 37 -1.78 -6.63 -12.02
N LEU A 38 -1.79 -7.74 -11.28
CA LEU A 38 -1.49 -9.07 -11.85
C LEU A 38 -2.61 -9.56 -12.75
N GLU A 39 -3.85 -9.31 -12.37
CA GLU A 39 -5.03 -9.67 -13.13
C GLU A 39 -5.09 -8.86 -14.43
N VAL A 40 -4.87 -7.54 -14.33
CA VAL A 40 -4.71 -6.64 -15.49
C VAL A 40 -3.61 -7.16 -16.41
N ARG A 41 -2.46 -7.57 -15.86
CA ARG A 41 -1.37 -8.20 -16.61
C ARG A 41 -1.78 -9.48 -17.33
N ASN A 42 -2.53 -10.37 -16.71
CA ASN A 42 -2.92 -11.60 -17.40
C ASN A 42 -3.96 -11.34 -18.48
N GLN A 43 -4.92 -10.45 -18.20
CA GLN A 43 -6.02 -10.13 -19.12
C GLN A 43 -5.54 -9.53 -20.44
N ILE A 44 -4.60 -8.57 -20.40
CA ILE A 44 -4.06 -8.01 -21.65
C ILE A 44 -3.14 -8.97 -22.40
N LEU A 45 -2.43 -9.87 -21.72
CA LEU A 45 -1.67 -10.92 -22.43
C LEU A 45 -2.60 -11.90 -23.16
N ASP A 46 -3.70 -12.31 -22.53
CA ASP A 46 -4.71 -13.16 -23.16
C ASP A 46 -5.49 -12.40 -24.26
N TYR A 47 -5.66 -11.09 -24.11
CA TYR A 47 -6.20 -10.23 -25.17
C TYR A 47 -5.27 -10.18 -26.39
N MET A 48 -3.97 -10.01 -26.17
CA MET A 48 -2.97 -9.98 -27.24
C MET A 48 -2.92 -11.31 -28.01
N LEU A 49 -2.99 -12.45 -27.32
CA LEU A 49 -3.06 -13.77 -27.95
C LEU A 49 -4.29 -13.95 -28.84
N ARG A 50 -5.47 -13.47 -28.39
CA ARG A 50 -6.71 -13.53 -29.18
C ARG A 50 -6.70 -12.63 -30.41
N HIS A 51 -5.84 -11.61 -30.42
CA HIS A 51 -5.68 -10.66 -31.52
C HIS A 51 -4.27 -10.73 -32.11
N ALA A 52 -3.74 -11.94 -32.27
CA ALA A 52 -2.37 -12.17 -32.70
C ALA A 52 -2.03 -11.50 -34.04
N ASN A 53 -2.99 -11.37 -34.94
CA ASN A 53 -2.85 -10.68 -36.23
C ASN A 53 -2.46 -9.19 -36.10
N ILE A 54 -2.83 -8.55 -34.98
CA ILE A 54 -2.46 -7.16 -34.67
C ILE A 54 -1.08 -7.15 -34.01
N PHE A 55 -0.95 -7.83 -32.88
CA PHE A 55 0.23 -7.71 -32.02
C PHE A 55 1.49 -8.39 -32.56
N GLN A 56 1.36 -9.45 -33.36
CA GLN A 56 2.53 -10.10 -33.96
C GLN A 56 3.32 -9.14 -34.87
N LYS A 57 2.67 -8.14 -35.47
CA LYS A 57 3.34 -7.14 -36.33
C LYS A 57 4.20 -6.16 -35.53
N MET A 58 3.92 -6.02 -34.24
CA MET A 58 4.63 -5.11 -33.33
C MET A 58 5.78 -5.78 -32.60
N ILE A 59 5.86 -7.11 -32.65
CA ILE A 59 6.81 -7.92 -31.89
C ILE A 59 7.73 -8.66 -32.85
N THR A 60 9.04 -8.59 -32.60
CA THR A 60 10.07 -9.19 -33.46
C THR A 60 10.16 -10.72 -33.31
N CYS A 61 9.86 -11.26 -32.13
CA CYS A 61 9.83 -12.71 -31.88
C CYS A 61 8.42 -13.29 -32.03
N PRO A 62 8.25 -14.62 -32.02
CA PRO A 62 6.92 -15.23 -31.98
C PRO A 62 6.11 -14.70 -30.79
N LEU A 63 4.87 -14.29 -31.02
CA LEU A 63 4.00 -13.71 -29.99
C LEU A 63 3.88 -14.61 -28.76
N SER A 64 3.77 -15.92 -28.95
CA SER A 64 3.71 -16.88 -27.85
C SER A 64 4.93 -16.80 -26.92
N GLU A 65 6.14 -16.67 -27.47
CA GLU A 65 7.36 -16.52 -26.67
C GLU A 65 7.41 -15.19 -25.91
N TYR A 66 6.97 -14.11 -26.57
CA TYR A 66 6.84 -12.79 -25.94
C TYR A 66 5.88 -12.83 -24.75
N ILE A 67 4.70 -13.43 -24.94
CA ILE A 67 3.67 -13.54 -23.91
C ILE A 67 4.16 -14.37 -22.73
N GLU A 68 4.78 -15.53 -22.96
CA GLU A 68 5.32 -16.37 -21.89
C GLU A 68 6.38 -15.63 -21.05
N LYS A 69 7.23 -14.83 -21.69
CA LYS A 69 8.14 -13.94 -20.97
C LYS A 69 7.36 -12.92 -20.14
N MET A 70 6.41 -12.20 -20.74
CA MET A 70 5.65 -11.13 -20.07
C MET A 70 4.75 -11.61 -18.93
N ARG A 71 4.40 -12.91 -18.87
CA ARG A 71 3.71 -13.51 -17.72
C ARG A 71 4.51 -13.41 -16.42
N ASN A 72 5.84 -13.34 -16.48
CA ASN A 72 6.69 -13.13 -15.31
C ASN A 72 6.50 -11.69 -14.76
N PRO A 73 6.00 -11.49 -13.52
CA PRO A 73 5.74 -10.17 -12.94
C PRO A 73 6.96 -9.24 -12.85
N ARG A 74 8.18 -9.78 -13.00
CA ARG A 74 9.43 -9.00 -13.03
C ARG A 74 9.69 -8.33 -14.38
N GLU A 75 9.03 -8.77 -15.44
CA GLU A 75 9.15 -8.15 -16.76
C GLU A 75 8.38 -6.83 -16.79
N TRP A 76 9.00 -5.82 -17.40
CA TRP A 76 8.48 -4.48 -17.49
C TRP A 76 7.60 -4.35 -18.73
N GLY A 77 6.39 -3.82 -18.58
CA GLY A 77 5.57 -3.45 -19.72
C GLY A 77 6.01 -2.14 -20.35
N GLY A 78 5.58 -1.91 -21.59
CA GLY A 78 5.88 -0.71 -22.34
C GLY A 78 4.79 -0.38 -23.35
N LYS A 79 5.21 0.17 -24.50
CA LYS A 79 4.29 0.68 -25.53
C LYS A 79 3.32 -0.39 -26.05
N ILE A 80 3.78 -1.62 -26.24
CA ILE A 80 2.94 -2.71 -26.76
C ILE A 80 1.80 -3.04 -25.78
N GLU A 81 2.11 -3.14 -24.48
CA GLU A 81 1.08 -3.36 -23.46
C GLU A 81 0.16 -2.15 -23.32
N ILE A 82 0.68 -0.93 -23.46
CA ILE A 82 -0.14 0.29 -23.47
C ILE A 82 -1.16 0.26 -24.61
N GLU A 83 -0.73 -0.07 -25.83
CA GLU A 83 -1.64 -0.20 -26.98
C GLU A 83 -2.68 -1.31 -26.76
N ALA A 84 -2.28 -2.46 -26.20
CA ALA A 84 -3.20 -3.52 -25.84
C ALA A 84 -4.24 -3.07 -24.79
N MET A 85 -3.79 -2.37 -23.74
CA MET A 85 -4.66 -1.82 -22.71
C MET A 85 -5.61 -0.75 -23.26
N ALA A 86 -5.13 0.10 -24.18
CA ALA A 86 -5.94 1.12 -24.82
C ALA A 86 -7.10 0.53 -25.61
N LEU A 87 -6.83 -0.48 -26.44
CA LEU A 87 -7.85 -1.18 -27.21
C LEU A 87 -8.80 -1.98 -26.31
N MET A 88 -8.26 -2.74 -25.34
CA MET A 88 -9.06 -3.60 -24.48
C MET A 88 -10.00 -2.79 -23.56
N TYR A 89 -9.51 -1.71 -22.96
CA TYR A 89 -10.29 -0.90 -22.04
C TYR A 89 -10.97 0.31 -22.69
N ARG A 90 -10.72 0.58 -23.97
CA ARG A 90 -11.24 1.76 -24.70
C ARG A 90 -10.88 3.08 -24.00
N HIS A 91 -9.60 3.23 -23.66
CA HIS A 91 -9.06 4.45 -23.08
C HIS A 91 -7.82 4.86 -23.88
N ASP A 92 -7.70 6.14 -24.23
CA ASP A 92 -6.46 6.65 -24.80
C ASP A 92 -5.44 7.00 -23.72
N PHE A 93 -4.15 6.90 -24.03
CA PHE A 93 -3.07 7.06 -23.06
C PHE A 93 -2.30 8.35 -23.30
N ILE A 94 -2.19 9.15 -22.24
CA ILE A 94 -1.41 10.39 -22.21
C ILE A 94 -0.22 10.20 -21.28
N LEU A 95 0.97 10.55 -21.74
CA LEU A 95 2.22 10.31 -21.02
C LEU A 95 3.00 11.60 -20.81
N TYR A 96 3.18 11.97 -19.54
CA TYR A 96 4.06 13.04 -19.11
C TYR A 96 5.47 12.50 -18.91
N GLN A 97 6.42 12.94 -19.73
CA GLN A 97 7.80 12.42 -19.73
C GLN A 97 8.86 13.47 -19.38
N GLU A 98 8.69 14.69 -19.89
CA GLU A 98 9.70 15.74 -19.82
C GLU A 98 9.13 17.03 -19.21
N ILE A 99 9.94 17.68 -18.39
CA ILE A 99 9.57 18.93 -17.72
C ILE A 99 9.48 20.05 -18.75
N GLY A 100 8.36 20.79 -18.74
CA GLY A 100 8.14 21.94 -19.62
C GLY A 100 7.59 21.58 -21.01
N ASN A 101 7.52 20.30 -21.35
CA ASN A 101 6.95 19.84 -22.62
C ASN A 101 5.49 19.42 -22.46
N ALA A 102 4.72 19.54 -23.54
CA ALA A 102 3.37 19.00 -23.59
C ALA A 102 3.42 17.46 -23.45
N PRO A 103 2.41 16.84 -22.81
CA PRO A 103 2.38 15.39 -22.69
C PRO A 103 2.18 14.72 -24.05
N GLU A 104 2.78 13.54 -24.22
CA GLU A 104 2.66 12.75 -25.44
C GLU A 104 1.33 11.97 -25.43
N SER A 105 0.59 12.01 -26.54
CA SER A 105 -0.54 11.10 -26.76
C SER A 105 -0.03 9.78 -27.33
N VAL A 106 0.25 8.82 -26.44
CA VAL A 106 0.85 7.51 -26.77
C VAL A 106 -0.09 6.67 -27.61
N THR A 107 -1.40 6.80 -27.38
CA THR A 107 -2.44 6.22 -28.23
C THR A 107 -3.44 7.30 -28.65
N GLN A 108 -4.01 7.13 -29.85
CA GLN A 108 -4.90 8.09 -30.48
C GLN A 108 -6.04 7.36 -31.21
N PHE A 109 -6.70 6.43 -30.53
CA PHE A 109 -7.84 5.69 -31.08
C PHE A 109 -9.14 6.50 -31.07
N GLY A 110 -9.13 7.70 -30.46
CA GLY A 110 -10.29 8.58 -30.40
C GLY A 110 -11.28 8.17 -29.30
N PHE A 111 -10.79 7.51 -28.24
CA PHE A 111 -11.63 7.14 -27.11
C PHE A 111 -11.92 8.37 -26.23
N GLU A 112 -13.13 8.40 -25.67
CA GLU A 112 -13.58 9.49 -24.79
C GLU A 112 -12.76 9.55 -23.50
N ASN A 113 -12.52 8.39 -22.90
CA ASN A 113 -11.80 8.28 -21.64
C ASN A 113 -10.29 8.21 -21.87
N LYS A 114 -9.52 8.75 -20.92
CA LYS A 114 -8.06 8.79 -20.99
C LYS A 114 -7.40 8.36 -19.69
N VAL A 115 -6.30 7.62 -19.83
CA VAL A 115 -5.41 7.27 -18.73
C VAL A 115 -4.21 8.23 -18.75
N LEU A 116 -3.95 8.90 -17.64
CA LEU A 116 -2.82 9.83 -17.51
C LEU A 116 -1.70 9.18 -16.71
N LEU A 117 -0.54 9.05 -17.34
CA LEU A 117 0.65 8.45 -16.78
C LEU A 117 1.81 9.44 -16.76
N CYS A 118 2.74 9.25 -15.82
CA CYS A 118 4.05 9.88 -15.81
C CYS A 118 5.10 8.81 -16.04
N TYR A 119 5.96 9.00 -17.04
CA TYR A 119 7.11 8.16 -17.29
C TYR A 119 8.38 8.81 -16.77
N SER A 120 9.19 8.08 -16.02
CA SER A 120 10.48 8.55 -15.51
C SER A 120 11.65 7.77 -16.13
N GLN A 121 12.84 8.37 -16.06
CA GLN A 121 14.06 7.87 -16.71
C GLN A 121 14.42 6.40 -16.37
N GLU A 122 13.96 5.88 -15.23
CA GLU A 122 14.17 4.49 -14.78
C GLU A 122 13.13 3.48 -15.35
N ARG A 123 12.55 3.77 -16.52
CA ARG A 123 11.45 2.99 -17.13
C ARG A 123 10.21 2.85 -16.24
N HIS A 124 10.00 3.82 -15.35
CA HIS A 124 8.99 3.73 -14.30
C HIS A 124 7.76 4.55 -14.65
N TYR A 125 6.59 3.93 -14.47
CA TYR A 125 5.29 4.54 -14.69
C TYR A 125 4.61 4.85 -13.37
N ASP A 126 4.02 6.03 -13.27
CA ASP A 126 3.15 6.44 -12.17
C ASP A 126 1.84 7.02 -12.70
N SER A 127 0.76 6.92 -11.91
CA SER A 127 -0.51 7.56 -12.24
C SER A 127 -0.40 9.09 -12.07
N VAL A 128 -1.10 9.83 -12.93
CA VAL A 128 -1.27 11.28 -12.80
C VAL A 128 -2.75 11.58 -12.58
N TYR A 129 -3.05 12.40 -11.57
CA TYR A 129 -4.39 12.86 -11.26
C TYR A 129 -4.46 14.39 -11.30
N THR A 130 -5.65 14.92 -11.48
CA THR A 130 -5.89 16.36 -11.25
C THR A 130 -5.77 16.68 -9.76
N LYS A 131 -5.40 17.93 -9.44
CA LYS A 131 -5.40 18.40 -8.05
C LYS A 131 -6.78 18.29 -7.41
N ASP A 132 -7.85 18.59 -8.14
CA ASP A 132 -9.23 18.50 -7.64
C ASP A 132 -9.59 17.09 -7.18
N TYR A 133 -9.17 16.07 -7.95
CA TYR A 133 -9.33 14.67 -7.55
C TYR A 133 -8.56 14.38 -6.25
N ILE A 134 -7.32 14.86 -6.14
CA ILE A 134 -6.49 14.62 -4.95
C ILE A 134 -7.05 15.33 -3.71
N SER A 135 -7.56 16.55 -3.83
CA SER A 135 -8.26 17.24 -2.74
C SER A 135 -9.50 16.46 -2.29
N SER A 136 -10.29 15.96 -3.24
CA SER A 136 -11.45 15.11 -2.95
C SER A 136 -11.04 13.79 -2.28
N ALA A 137 -9.94 13.17 -2.74
CA ALA A 137 -9.42 11.94 -2.16
C ALA A 137 -8.84 12.15 -0.76
N ALA A 138 -8.21 13.30 -0.48
CA ALA A 138 -7.74 13.69 0.85
C ALA A 138 -8.91 13.82 1.83
N LEU A 139 -9.98 14.50 1.41
CA LEU A 139 -11.20 14.61 2.21
C LEU A 139 -11.80 13.22 2.51
N CYS A 140 -12.01 12.38 1.48
CA CYS A 140 -12.52 11.02 1.68
C CYS A 140 -11.62 10.18 2.60
N GLN A 141 -10.30 10.31 2.45
CA GLN A 141 -9.33 9.64 3.32
C GLN A 141 -9.48 10.11 4.78
N SER A 142 -9.58 11.42 5.02
CA SER A 142 -9.77 11.98 6.36
C SER A 142 -11.03 11.45 7.02
N LEU A 143 -12.15 11.36 6.29
CA LEU A 143 -13.41 10.83 6.81
C LEU A 143 -13.31 9.35 7.21
N ILE A 144 -12.63 8.53 6.41
CA ILE A 144 -12.45 7.10 6.73
C ILE A 144 -11.59 6.95 7.99
N TYR A 145 -10.51 7.72 8.09
CA TYR A 145 -9.64 7.69 9.27
C TYR A 145 -10.33 8.27 10.49
N ASP A 146 -11.16 9.30 10.33
CA ASP A 146 -11.97 9.89 11.39
C ASP A 146 -12.90 8.84 11.99
N LEU A 147 -13.69 8.16 11.16
CA LEU A 147 -14.57 7.07 11.58
C LEU A 147 -13.79 5.94 12.28
N LEU A 148 -12.65 5.54 11.73
CA LEU A 148 -11.83 4.48 12.32
C LEU A 148 -11.29 4.88 13.70
N TYR A 149 -10.70 6.07 13.82
CA TYR A 149 -10.01 6.46 15.05
C TYR A 149 -10.96 7.00 16.13
N LYS A 150 -12.01 7.72 15.75
CA LYS A 150 -12.97 8.30 16.71
C LYS A 150 -14.13 7.36 17.04
N ASN A 151 -14.64 6.60 16.07
CA ASN A 151 -15.86 5.80 16.28
C ASN A 151 -15.55 4.31 16.50
N VAL A 152 -14.57 3.74 15.81
CA VAL A 152 -14.22 2.32 15.98
C VAL A 152 -13.23 2.11 17.12
N PHE A 153 -12.16 2.91 17.17
CA PHE A 153 -11.19 2.88 18.27
C PHE A 153 -11.59 3.76 19.47
N GLU A 154 -12.67 4.53 19.33
CA GLU A 154 -13.25 5.35 20.41
C GLU A 154 -12.23 6.33 21.06
N LEU A 155 -11.23 6.77 20.29
CA LEU A 155 -10.24 7.72 20.79
C LEU A 155 -10.87 9.11 20.93
N LYS A 156 -10.66 9.72 22.09
CA LYS A 156 -11.11 11.07 22.45
C LYS A 156 -9.99 12.08 22.20
N GLU A 157 -10.35 13.29 21.80
CA GLU A 157 -9.41 14.39 21.50
C GLU A 157 -8.51 14.15 20.26
N VAL A 158 -8.97 13.36 19.29
CA VAL A 158 -8.22 13.08 18.05
C VAL A 158 -7.90 14.35 17.28
N ASP A 159 -8.84 15.29 17.14
CA ASP A 159 -8.62 16.55 16.42
C ASP A 159 -7.53 17.41 17.07
N TYR A 160 -7.55 17.47 18.40
CA TYR A 160 -6.49 18.13 19.17
C TYR A 160 -5.13 17.47 18.91
N ALA A 161 -5.09 16.13 18.90
CA ALA A 161 -3.86 15.40 18.63
C ALA A 161 -3.33 15.64 17.21
N VAL A 162 -4.20 15.64 16.20
CA VAL A 162 -3.82 15.95 14.81
C VAL A 162 -3.23 17.35 14.74
N ASN A 163 -3.92 18.36 15.28
CA ASN A 163 -3.45 19.74 15.26
C ASN A 163 -2.10 19.92 16.00
N LYS A 164 -1.97 19.34 17.20
CA LYS A 164 -0.73 19.38 18.00
C LYS A 164 0.42 18.66 17.29
N MET A 165 0.15 17.56 16.59
CA MET A 165 1.18 16.80 15.89
C MET A 165 1.61 17.49 14.58
N LEU A 166 0.68 18.00 13.78
CA LEU A 166 0.97 18.51 12.43
C LEU A 166 1.38 19.97 12.41
N HIS A 167 0.78 20.82 13.25
CA HIS A 167 0.88 22.27 13.13
C HIS A 167 1.64 22.93 14.28
N ASP A 168 1.72 22.29 15.45
CA ASP A 168 2.45 22.86 16.59
C ASP A 168 3.97 22.67 16.44
N LYS A 169 4.67 23.79 16.18
CA LYS A 169 6.13 23.82 16.03
C LYS A 169 6.89 23.80 17.36
N THR A 170 6.22 24.07 18.49
CA THR A 170 6.85 24.09 19.83
C THR A 170 7.25 22.69 20.29
N SER A 171 6.52 21.67 19.84
CA SER A 171 6.71 20.24 20.10
C SER A 171 8.05 19.66 19.62
N ARG A 172 8.79 20.35 18.73
CA ARG A 172 10.10 19.88 18.23
C ARG A 172 11.22 20.02 19.27
N TYR A 173 11.10 20.98 20.18
CA TYR A 173 12.12 21.25 21.22
C TYR A 173 11.89 20.45 22.52
N GLN A 174 10.66 19.96 22.76
CA GLN A 174 10.36 19.18 23.98
C GLN A 174 10.76 17.70 23.91
N ARG A 175 11.01 17.13 22.72
CA ARG A 175 11.43 15.72 22.60
C ARG A 175 12.80 15.44 23.21
N ASP A 176 13.66 16.45 23.31
CA ASP A 176 15.03 16.28 23.80
C ASP A 176 15.12 16.26 25.34
N HIS A 177 14.04 16.55 26.06
CA HIS A 177 14.07 16.75 27.52
C HIS A 177 13.17 15.81 28.34
N ILE A 178 12.58 14.76 27.75
CA ILE A 178 11.66 13.86 28.47
C ILE A 178 12.36 12.54 28.87
N SER A 179 12.50 12.29 30.17
CA SER A 179 13.17 11.10 30.73
C SER A 179 12.44 9.77 30.45
N LEU A 180 11.21 9.80 29.94
CA LEU A 180 10.44 8.62 29.50
C LEU A 180 10.86 8.10 28.11
N LEU A 181 11.90 8.66 27.49
CA LEU A 181 12.54 7.97 26.37
C LEU A 181 13.19 6.63 26.76
N ASN A 182 13.43 6.41 28.06
CA ASN A 182 13.88 5.13 28.64
C ASN A 182 12.77 4.08 28.82
N THR A 183 11.51 4.44 28.61
CA THR A 183 10.37 3.52 28.72
C THR A 183 10.36 2.60 27.50
N GLY A 184 10.48 1.28 27.72
CA GLY A 184 10.56 0.28 26.65
C GLY A 184 9.39 0.36 25.68
N PHE A 185 9.62 -0.02 24.41
CA PHE A 185 8.59 0.02 23.36
C PHE A 185 7.28 -0.67 23.77
N ALA A 186 7.36 -1.79 24.49
CA ALA A 186 6.19 -2.53 25.00
C ALA A 186 5.27 -1.67 25.88
N LEU A 187 5.82 -0.98 26.87
CA LEU A 187 5.04 -0.13 27.77
C LEU A 187 4.40 1.06 27.03
N ARG A 188 5.02 1.56 25.96
CA ARG A 188 4.37 2.58 25.10
C ARG A 188 3.18 2.03 24.31
N PHE A 189 3.19 0.76 23.93
CA PHE A 189 2.04 0.12 23.28
C PHE A 189 0.91 -0.13 24.28
N GLU A 190 1.22 -0.66 25.47
CA GLU A 190 0.23 -0.83 26.54
C GLU A 190 -0.46 0.47 26.93
N MET A 191 0.32 1.56 27.02
CA MET A 191 -0.24 2.89 27.29
C MET A 191 -1.12 3.39 26.15
N ARG A 192 -0.88 3.02 24.89
CA ARG A 192 -1.80 3.37 23.80
C ARG A 192 -3.11 2.60 23.89
N ASP A 193 -3.04 1.32 24.26
CA ASP A 193 -4.20 0.45 24.35
C ASP A 193 -5.09 0.79 25.56
N SER A 194 -4.50 1.36 26.62
CA SER A 194 -5.22 1.69 27.86
C SER A 194 -5.75 3.13 27.92
N TYR A 195 -5.24 4.04 27.07
CA TYR A 195 -5.59 5.46 27.12
C TYR A 195 -6.44 5.87 25.91
N LEU A 196 -7.75 6.01 26.15
CA LEU A 196 -8.68 6.53 25.14
C LEU A 196 -8.54 8.04 24.94
N ASN A 197 -8.10 8.79 25.95
CA ASN A 197 -7.88 10.23 25.84
C ASN A 197 -6.48 10.52 25.27
N VAL A 198 -6.42 10.83 23.97
CA VAL A 198 -5.13 10.97 23.29
C VAL A 198 -4.39 12.27 23.61
N LYS A 199 -5.07 13.27 24.20
CA LYS A 199 -4.45 14.50 24.68
C LYS A 199 -3.50 14.22 25.84
N GLU A 200 -3.92 13.39 26.80
CA GLU A 200 -3.12 13.01 27.96
C GLU A 200 -1.83 12.30 27.53
N LEU A 201 -1.93 11.39 26.56
CA LEU A 201 -0.77 10.73 25.96
C LEU A 201 0.24 11.74 25.40
N LEU A 202 -0.23 12.78 24.69
CA LEU A 202 0.64 13.82 24.16
C LEU A 202 1.27 14.69 25.23
N ASP A 203 0.58 14.92 26.35
CA ASP A 203 1.10 15.73 27.46
C ASP A 203 2.23 14.99 28.21
N ILE A 204 2.21 13.66 28.23
CA ILE A 204 3.33 12.82 28.72
C ILE A 204 4.35 12.46 27.64
N GLY A 205 4.24 13.03 26.43
CA GLY A 205 5.21 12.87 25.35
C GLY A 205 5.07 11.59 24.51
N ILE A 206 3.96 10.85 24.63
CA ILE A 206 3.66 9.66 23.84
C ILE A 206 2.74 10.05 22.68
N THR A 207 3.16 9.76 21.44
CA THR A 207 2.27 9.96 20.30
C THR A 207 1.17 8.90 20.32
N PRO A 208 -0.12 9.28 20.27
CA PRO A 208 -1.24 8.36 20.38
C PRO A 208 -1.35 7.42 19.18
N PHE A 209 -1.01 7.93 18.00
CA PHE A 209 -0.94 7.18 16.76
C PHE A 209 0.26 7.64 15.91
N PRO A 210 0.65 6.86 14.89
CA PRO A 210 1.73 7.24 13.98
C PRO A 210 1.50 8.58 13.29
N TYR A 211 2.58 9.32 13.00
CA TYR A 211 2.50 10.59 12.26
C TYR A 211 1.84 10.46 10.88
N LYS A 212 1.97 9.29 10.24
CA LYS A 212 1.29 8.98 8.97
C LYS A 212 -0.24 9.01 9.12
N VAL A 213 -0.76 8.55 10.26
CA VAL A 213 -2.20 8.59 10.60
C VAL A 213 -2.66 10.02 10.82
N ALA A 214 -1.88 10.83 11.57
CA ALA A 214 -2.19 12.24 11.76
C ALA A 214 -2.36 12.96 10.42
N LYS A 215 -1.46 12.69 9.45
CA LYS A 215 -1.60 13.23 8.09
C LYS A 215 -2.83 12.72 7.35
N SER A 216 -3.17 11.45 7.47
CA SER A 216 -4.37 10.89 6.83
C SER A 216 -5.68 11.41 7.44
N LEU A 217 -5.66 11.91 8.68
CA LEU A 217 -6.79 12.56 9.35
C LEU A 217 -6.97 14.03 8.94
N ASP A 218 -5.97 14.63 8.28
CA ASP A 218 -6.04 16.01 7.79
C ASP A 218 -6.71 16.04 6.40
N PRO A 219 -7.86 16.72 6.24
CA PRO A 219 -8.59 16.75 4.96
C PRO A 219 -7.83 17.44 3.82
N GLU A 220 -6.80 18.25 4.13
CA GLU A 220 -5.99 18.94 3.12
C GLU A 220 -4.76 18.13 2.70
N VAL A 221 -4.49 16.98 3.34
CA VAL A 221 -3.28 16.20 3.13
C VAL A 221 -3.61 14.80 2.61
N TYR A 222 -3.42 14.60 1.31
CA TYR A 222 -3.52 13.27 0.72
C TYR A 222 -2.29 12.40 1.05
N ARG A 223 -2.53 11.16 1.52
CA ARG A 223 -1.52 10.12 1.69
C ARG A 223 -1.70 8.97 0.71
N ASN A 224 -0.62 8.60 0.03
CA ASN A 224 -0.59 7.43 -0.83
C ASN A 224 -0.29 6.15 -0.02
N VAL A 225 -1.32 5.64 0.66
CA VAL A 225 -1.21 4.52 1.61
C VAL A 225 -0.67 3.24 0.95
N GLU A 226 -1.07 2.94 -0.28
CA GLU A 226 -0.56 1.77 -1.01
C GLU A 226 0.96 1.85 -1.22
N TYR A 227 1.46 3.02 -1.66
CA TYR A 227 2.90 3.22 -1.86
C TYR A 227 3.69 3.28 -0.55
N ASP A 228 3.12 3.88 0.50
CA ASP A 228 3.69 3.86 1.85
C ASP A 228 3.87 2.42 2.35
N THR A 229 2.84 1.59 2.16
CA THR A 229 2.84 0.18 2.58
C THR A 229 3.88 -0.62 1.83
N TRP A 230 4.00 -0.42 0.52
CA TRP A 230 5.04 -1.03 -0.29
C TRP A 230 6.45 -0.60 0.15
N ASN A 231 6.66 0.68 0.45
CA ASN A 231 7.94 1.17 0.95
C ASN A 231 8.31 0.57 2.30
N ASP A 232 7.35 0.47 3.23
CA ASP A 232 7.55 -0.15 4.54
C ASP A 232 7.89 -1.64 4.37
N TYR A 233 7.20 -2.36 3.47
CA TYR A 233 7.52 -3.74 3.10
C TYR A 233 8.95 -3.88 2.55
N ARG A 234 9.34 -3.03 1.59
CA ARG A 234 10.70 -3.05 1.02
C ARG A 234 11.77 -2.69 2.02
N LYS A 235 11.46 -1.79 2.97
CA LYS A 235 12.36 -1.45 4.07
C LYS A 235 12.55 -2.67 4.97
N GLY A 236 11.47 -3.37 5.32
CA GLY A 236 11.52 -4.61 6.10
C GLY A 236 12.48 -5.64 5.49
N LEU A 237 12.32 -5.93 4.19
CA LEU A 237 13.19 -6.86 3.46
C LEU A 237 14.68 -6.49 3.50
N ARG A 238 15.03 -5.20 3.49
CA ARG A 238 16.44 -4.74 3.55
C ARG A 238 17.07 -4.93 4.92
N TYR A 239 16.30 -4.82 5.99
CA TYR A 239 16.79 -4.91 7.37
C TYR A 239 16.58 -6.30 7.98
N GLY A 240 16.29 -7.32 7.17
CA GLY A 240 16.05 -8.67 7.66
C GLY A 240 14.77 -8.81 8.49
N LEU A 241 13.87 -7.81 8.44
CA LEU A 241 12.55 -7.92 9.04
C LEU A 241 11.73 -8.89 8.18
N TYR A 242 11.50 -10.07 8.73
CA TYR A 242 10.51 -10.99 8.21
C TYR A 242 9.14 -10.30 8.29
N VAL A 243 8.34 -10.54 7.25
CA VAL A 243 7.00 -9.98 7.05
C VAL A 243 6.21 -10.02 8.36
N TRP A 244 5.59 -8.92 8.82
CA TRP A 244 4.54 -9.00 9.84
C TRP A 244 3.34 -9.75 9.25
N ASN A 245 3.47 -11.06 9.16
CA ASN A 245 2.37 -11.97 8.96
C ASN A 245 1.81 -12.20 10.37
N CYS A 246 0.53 -11.89 10.57
CA CYS A 246 -0.21 -12.23 11.79
C CYS A 246 -0.35 -13.75 12.02
N HIS A 247 0.53 -14.56 11.42
CA HIS A 247 0.47 -16.01 11.34
C HIS A 247 1.80 -16.67 11.77
N GLU A 248 2.82 -15.90 12.18
CA GLU A 248 4.09 -16.45 12.67
C GLU A 248 4.52 -15.75 13.97
N LEU A 249 5.23 -16.49 14.84
CA LEU A 249 5.81 -15.97 16.07
C LEU A 249 7.02 -15.10 15.73
N GLN A 250 6.94 -13.82 16.08
CA GLN A 250 7.97 -12.83 15.75
C GLN A 250 8.20 -11.88 16.93
N ILE A 251 9.35 -11.18 16.90
CA ILE A 251 9.68 -10.17 17.89
C ILE A 251 8.59 -9.08 17.90
N GLY A 252 8.01 -8.83 19.07
CA GLY A 252 6.91 -7.90 19.31
C GLY A 252 5.51 -8.53 19.26
N VAL A 253 5.37 -9.82 18.93
CA VAL A 253 4.08 -10.53 18.94
C VAL A 253 3.72 -10.99 20.35
N LYS A 254 2.44 -10.84 20.72
CA LYS A 254 1.85 -11.44 21.92
C LYS A 254 1.55 -12.92 21.65
N CYS A 255 2.06 -13.80 22.49
CA CYS A 255 1.97 -15.24 22.35
C CYS A 255 1.63 -15.92 23.68
N LEU A 256 1.25 -17.19 23.60
CA LEU A 256 1.16 -18.09 24.74
C LEU A 256 2.53 -18.73 24.99
N VAL A 257 2.98 -18.78 26.24
CA VAL A 257 4.25 -19.39 26.66
C VAL A 257 3.94 -20.57 27.57
N LYS A 258 4.31 -21.79 27.17
CA LYS A 258 4.14 -23.01 27.96
C LYS A 258 5.36 -23.27 28.83
N ILE A 259 5.18 -23.17 30.14
CA ILE A 259 6.21 -23.43 31.15
C ILE A 259 5.63 -24.39 32.20
N ASN A 260 6.23 -25.57 32.36
CA ASN A 260 5.84 -26.57 33.36
C ASN A 260 4.33 -26.85 33.39
N ASP A 261 3.75 -27.20 32.24
CA ASP A 261 2.31 -27.44 32.02
C ASP A 261 1.36 -26.26 32.30
N THR A 262 1.90 -25.07 32.58
CA THR A 262 1.12 -23.85 32.74
C THR A 262 1.34 -22.94 31.53
N SER A 263 0.26 -22.34 31.04
CA SER A 263 0.31 -21.40 29.92
C SER A 263 0.24 -19.96 30.43
N TYR A 264 1.16 -19.13 29.97
CA TYR A 264 1.28 -17.71 30.33
C TYR A 264 1.15 -16.83 29.09
N HIS A 265 0.71 -15.58 29.27
CA HIS A 265 0.75 -14.59 28.20
C HIS A 265 2.11 -13.91 28.20
N GLY A 266 2.71 -13.78 27.02
CA GLY A 266 3.98 -13.10 26.91
C GLY A 266 4.19 -12.38 25.60
N HIS A 267 5.14 -11.45 25.61
CA HIS A 267 5.55 -10.69 24.44
C HIS A 267 6.96 -11.05 24.05
N ILE A 268 7.16 -11.52 22.83
CA ILE A 268 8.49 -11.85 22.31
C ILE A 268 9.33 -10.57 22.24
N GLN A 269 10.39 -10.49 23.02
CA GLN A 269 11.29 -9.34 23.09
C GLN A 269 12.50 -9.48 22.17
N ASP A 270 12.99 -10.70 21.99
CA ASP A 270 14.14 -11.01 21.15
C ASP A 270 14.09 -12.47 20.69
N MET A 271 14.67 -12.77 19.53
CA MET A 271 14.70 -14.11 18.95
C MET A 271 16.00 -14.31 18.16
N GLN A 272 16.82 -15.28 18.61
CA GLN A 272 18.03 -15.63 17.87
C GLN A 272 17.71 -16.31 16.52
N PRO A 273 18.61 -16.22 15.51
CA PRO A 273 18.45 -16.90 14.23
C PRO A 273 18.21 -18.41 14.39
N ASN A 274 17.55 -19.05 13.41
CA ASN A 274 17.27 -20.49 13.38
C ASN A 274 16.38 -21.01 14.53
N LYS A 275 15.42 -20.22 15.01
CA LYS A 275 14.51 -20.60 16.12
C LYS A 275 15.27 -20.91 17.42
N GLY A 276 16.39 -20.22 17.64
CA GLY A 276 17.19 -20.29 18.86
C GLY A 276 16.43 -19.75 20.09
N PRO A 277 17.12 -19.60 21.24
CA PRO A 277 16.46 -19.16 22.47
C PRO A 277 15.73 -17.84 22.25
N VAL A 278 14.47 -17.82 22.68
CA VAL A 278 13.57 -16.67 22.53
C VAL A 278 13.44 -15.99 23.88
N ILE A 279 13.64 -14.69 23.93
CA ILE A 279 13.42 -13.90 25.14
C ILE A 279 11.99 -13.41 25.12
N VAL A 280 11.20 -13.79 26.12
CA VAL A 280 9.79 -13.43 26.23
C VAL A 280 9.56 -12.73 27.57
N PHE A 281 8.85 -11.61 27.53
CA PHE A 281 8.36 -10.96 28.74
C PHE A 281 7.03 -11.60 29.13
N ILE A 282 6.94 -12.19 30.31
CA ILE A 282 5.73 -12.89 30.78
C ILE A 282 4.89 -11.91 31.62
N GLU A 283 3.65 -11.66 31.20
CA GLU A 283 2.78 -10.66 31.82
C GLU A 283 2.43 -11.02 33.26
N GLU A 284 2.07 -12.28 33.52
CA GLU A 284 1.63 -12.73 34.84
C GLU A 284 2.77 -12.80 35.87
N LEU A 285 4.02 -12.93 35.40
CA LEU A 285 5.21 -13.00 36.26
C LEU A 285 5.97 -11.66 36.33
N GLY A 286 5.71 -10.73 35.41
CA GLY A 286 6.36 -9.42 35.36
C GLY A 286 7.86 -9.45 35.03
N GLU A 287 8.37 -10.57 34.52
CA GLU A 287 9.80 -10.79 34.27
C GLU A 287 10.08 -11.31 32.86
N LYS A 288 11.32 -11.11 32.40
CA LYS A 288 11.80 -11.66 31.12
C LYS A 288 12.39 -13.05 31.33
N MET A 289 12.00 -13.99 30.48
CA MET A 289 12.46 -15.36 30.53
C MET A 289 12.96 -15.79 29.15
N THR A 290 14.02 -16.60 29.15
CA THR A 290 14.51 -17.25 27.95
C THR A 290 13.83 -18.60 27.81
N VAL A 291 13.08 -18.79 26.74
CA VAL A 291 12.30 -20.00 26.46
C VAL A 291 12.66 -20.57 25.09
N SER A 292 12.41 -21.87 24.90
CA SER A 292 12.55 -22.49 23.58
C SER A 292 11.44 -22.01 22.65
N TYR A 293 11.72 -21.93 21.35
CA TYR A 293 10.71 -21.60 20.34
C TYR A 293 9.51 -22.57 20.39
N ASP A 294 9.74 -23.85 20.70
CA ASP A 294 8.69 -24.87 20.78
C ASP A 294 7.73 -24.68 21.97
N CYS A 295 8.09 -23.82 22.93
CA CYS A 295 7.25 -23.45 24.07
C CYS A 295 6.28 -22.30 23.75
N LEU A 296 6.34 -21.76 22.53
CA LEU A 296 5.56 -20.60 22.12
C LEU A 296 4.42 -21.00 21.18
N GLU A 297 3.23 -20.47 21.44
CA GLU A 297 2.06 -20.65 20.58
C GLU A 297 1.44 -19.30 20.25
N LEU A 298 0.94 -19.15 19.03
CA LEU A 298 0.15 -17.96 18.69
C LEU A 298 -1.15 -17.97 19.50
N LEU A 299 -1.59 -16.78 19.91
CA LEU A 299 -2.89 -16.67 20.54
C LEU A 299 -3.97 -17.17 19.58
N PRO A 300 -4.96 -17.95 20.07
CA PRO A 300 -6.08 -18.34 19.24
C PRO A 300 -6.75 -17.07 18.71
N PRO A 301 -7.18 -17.06 17.43
CA PRO A 301 -7.94 -15.94 16.92
C PRO A 301 -9.15 -15.71 17.83
N PRO A 302 -9.54 -14.45 18.10
CA PRO A 302 -10.71 -14.16 18.91
C PRO A 302 -11.91 -14.97 18.38
N PRO A 303 -12.80 -15.46 19.27
CA PRO A 303 -13.94 -16.27 18.86
C PRO A 303 -14.68 -15.52 17.74
N GLN A 304 -14.74 -16.14 16.57
CA GLN A 304 -15.34 -15.56 15.38
C GLN A 304 -16.83 -15.34 15.64
N THR A 305 -17.21 -14.16 16.10
CA THR A 305 -18.59 -13.70 15.96
C THR A 305 -18.81 -13.50 14.48
N THR A 306 -19.41 -14.53 13.86
CA THR A 306 -19.59 -14.70 12.42
C THR A 306 -18.26 -14.86 11.66
N SER A 307 -18.20 -15.88 10.82
CA SER A 307 -17.12 -16.11 9.87
C SER A 307 -16.63 -14.80 9.26
N PRO A 308 -15.31 -14.52 9.22
CA PRO A 308 -14.82 -13.51 8.31
C PRO A 308 -15.31 -13.92 6.92
N PRO A 309 -15.89 -13.00 6.11
CA PRO A 309 -16.27 -13.37 4.75
C PRO A 309 -15.04 -13.98 4.11
N ALA A 310 -15.19 -15.21 3.59
CA ALA A 310 -14.14 -15.91 2.84
C ALA A 310 -13.43 -14.88 1.99
N ARG A 311 -12.10 -14.74 2.17
CA ARG A 311 -11.22 -13.71 1.56
C ARG A 311 -11.94 -13.18 0.34
N THR A 312 -12.64 -12.06 0.52
CA THR A 312 -13.61 -11.61 -0.47
C THR A 312 -12.80 -11.55 -1.75
N THR A 313 -13.15 -12.37 -2.74
CA THR A 313 -12.83 -12.01 -4.12
C THR A 313 -13.18 -10.54 -4.17
N LEU A 314 -12.17 -9.68 -4.38
CA LEU A 314 -12.35 -8.23 -4.40
C LEU A 314 -13.71 -7.96 -5.05
N PRO A 315 -14.59 -7.11 -4.48
CA PRO A 315 -15.95 -6.93 -4.99
C PRO A 315 -15.97 -6.60 -6.49
N PHE A 316 -14.83 -6.18 -7.04
CA PHE A 316 -14.50 -6.22 -8.44
C PHE A 316 -13.91 -7.59 -8.83
N LYS A 317 -14.77 -8.59 -9.09
CA LYS A 317 -14.49 -9.38 -10.30
C LYS A 317 -14.44 -8.33 -11.39
N ILE A 318 -13.25 -8.06 -11.95
CA ILE A 318 -13.17 -7.28 -13.18
C ILE A 318 -14.09 -8.03 -14.13
N GLN A 319 -15.31 -7.51 -14.33
CA GLN A 319 -16.18 -8.05 -15.35
C GLN A 319 -15.36 -7.89 -16.62
N SER A 320 -15.10 -9.01 -17.29
CA SER A 320 -14.59 -8.97 -18.64
C SER A 320 -15.54 -8.06 -19.42
N LEU A 321 -15.12 -6.82 -19.66
CA LEU A 321 -15.87 -5.93 -20.53
C LEU A 321 -16.03 -6.71 -21.85
N PRO A 322 -17.26 -6.84 -22.38
CA PRO A 322 -17.46 -7.57 -23.62
C PRO A 322 -16.58 -6.92 -24.67
N VAL A 323 -15.61 -7.67 -25.19
CA VAL A 323 -14.64 -7.21 -26.19
C VAL A 323 -15.41 -6.91 -27.48
N PRO A 324 -15.63 -5.64 -27.86
CA PRO A 324 -16.15 -5.34 -29.18
C PRO A 324 -14.96 -5.37 -30.12
N LEU A 325 -14.98 -6.28 -31.10
CA LEU A 325 -14.01 -6.27 -32.19
C LEU A 325 -13.95 -4.84 -32.78
N PRO A 326 -12.76 -4.28 -33.04
CA PRO A 326 -12.67 -3.02 -33.79
C PRO A 326 -13.38 -3.22 -35.12
N LYS A 327 -14.21 -2.24 -35.49
CA LYS A 327 -14.90 -2.29 -36.78
C LYS A 327 -13.85 -2.31 -37.89
N PRO A 328 -14.03 -3.07 -38.98
CA PRO A 328 -13.11 -3.04 -40.10
C PRO A 328 -13.03 -1.59 -40.63
N GLY A 329 -11.90 -0.91 -40.37
CA GLY A 329 -11.66 0.49 -40.73
C GLY A 329 -11.08 1.39 -39.63
N GLU A 330 -11.10 0.98 -38.34
CA GLU A 330 -10.62 1.84 -37.23
C GLU A 330 -9.12 1.71 -36.90
N LEU A 331 -8.39 0.80 -37.56
CA LEU A 331 -6.94 0.69 -37.43
C LEU A 331 -6.29 1.33 -38.67
N VAL A 332 -6.03 2.64 -38.59
CA VAL A 332 -5.10 3.31 -39.50
C VAL A 332 -3.73 3.26 -38.84
N PHE A 333 -2.79 2.65 -39.57
CA PHE A 333 -1.54 2.02 -39.13
C PHE A 333 -0.56 2.85 -38.32
#